data_AF-A0A529FAK1-F1
#
_entry.id   AF-A0A529FAK1-F1
#
_cell.length_a   1.000
_cell.length_b   1.000
_cell.length_c   1.000
_cell.angle_alpha   90.00
_cell.angle_beta   90.00
_cell.angle_gamma   90.00
#
_symmetry.space_group_name_H-M   'P 1'
#
loop_
_entity.id
_entity.type
_entity.pdbx_description
1 polymer ?
#
loop_
_entity_poly.entity_id
_entity_poly.type
_entity_poly.pdbx_seq_one_letter_code
_entity_poly.pdbx_strand_id
1 'polypeptide(L)'
;PYLTESECNRLYELGAKRIAGRCNVVCQTSALNMDEVIRRSQQAESVGADALMILPPYLEGPSDEDGIFNFYKEIDAAVGVDIVGYN
;
A
#
# COMPACT_ATOMS: atom_id res chain seq x y z
N PRO A 1 -11.46 -2.22 7.49
CA PRO A 1 -10.35 -1.53 8.19
C PRO A 1 -10.74 -1.15 9.63
N TYR A 2 -10.14 -1.81 10.63
CA TYR A 2 -10.40 -1.57 12.07
C TYR A 2 -9.32 -0.71 12.75
N LEU A 3 -8.14 -0.60 12.15
CA LEU A 3 -7.03 0.19 12.65
C LEU A 3 -7.06 1.59 12.04
N THR A 4 -6.71 2.58 12.83
CA THR A 4 -6.37 3.92 12.36
C THR A 4 -5.09 3.90 11.53
N GLU A 5 -4.85 4.95 10.75
CA GLU A 5 -3.61 5.08 9.96
C GLU A 5 -2.35 5.03 10.84
N SER A 6 -2.38 5.70 11.99
CA SER A 6 -1.24 5.71 12.92
C SER A 6 -0.98 4.33 13.54
N GLU A 7 -2.03 3.55 13.82
CA GLU A 7 -1.89 2.16 14.28
C GLU A 7 -1.31 1.26 13.19
N CYS A 8 -1.72 1.42 11.93
CA CYS A 8 -1.11 0.74 10.80
C CYS A 8 0.39 1.09 10.65
N ASN A 9 0.72 2.38 10.70
CA ASN A 9 2.11 2.84 10.57
C ASN A 9 3.00 2.25 11.68
N ARG A 10 2.49 2.25 12.92
CA ARG A 10 3.18 1.63 14.05
C ARG A 10 3.32 0.11 13.88
N LEU A 11 2.32 -0.56 13.32
CA LEU A 11 2.38 -1.99 13.02
C LEU A 11 3.49 -2.29 12.00
N TYR A 12 3.59 -1.51 10.93
CA TYR A 12 4.64 -1.69 9.92
C TYR A 12 6.04 -1.48 10.52
N GLU A 13 6.24 -0.40 11.28
CA GLU A 13 7.52 -0.10 11.93
C GLU A 13 7.96 -1.24 12.87
N LEU A 14 7.05 -1.72 13.72
CA LEU A 14 7.32 -2.84 14.64
C LEU A 14 7.62 -4.13 13.88
N GLY A 15 6.83 -4.43 12.85
CA GLY A 15 6.96 -5.64 12.03
C GLY A 15 8.29 -5.66 11.27
N ALA A 16 8.58 -4.61 10.50
CA ALA A 16 9.81 -4.47 9.72
C ALA A 16 11.05 -4.55 10.63
N LYS A 17 11.06 -3.80 11.74
CA LYS A 17 12.15 -3.85 12.73
C LYS A 17 12.34 -5.25 13.31
N ARG A 18 11.24 -5.96 13.61
CA ARG A 18 11.30 -7.31 14.15
C ARG A 18 11.85 -8.29 13.11
N ILE A 19 11.40 -8.20 11.87
CA ILE A 19 11.79 -9.07 10.75
C ILE A 19 13.27 -8.88 10.42
N ALA A 20 13.77 -7.65 10.44
CA ALA A 20 15.18 -7.32 10.26
C ALA A 20 15.82 -8.03 9.05
N GLY A 21 15.15 -7.95 7.89
CA GLY A 21 15.63 -8.51 6.62
C GLY A 21 15.65 -10.03 6.53
N ARG A 22 15.04 -10.77 7.48
CA ARG A 22 15.00 -12.25 7.43
C ARG A 22 13.99 -12.81 6.43
N CYS A 23 13.04 -11.99 5.97
CA CYS A 23 12.09 -12.30 4.92
C CYS A 23 11.56 -10.98 4.32
N ASN A 24 10.90 -11.09 3.17
CA ASN A 24 10.24 -9.95 2.54
C ASN A 24 9.08 -9.45 3.41
N VAL A 25 8.90 -8.14 3.44
CA VAL A 25 7.83 -7.43 4.14
C VAL A 25 6.88 -6.84 3.09
N VAL A 26 5.65 -7.34 3.05
CA VAL A 26 4.60 -6.79 2.18
C VAL A 26 3.59 -6.04 3.04
N CYS A 27 3.44 -4.74 2.79
CA CYS A 27 2.54 -3.88 3.55
C CYS A 27 1.24 -3.63 2.79
N GLN A 28 0.08 -3.84 3.42
CA GLN A 28 -1.21 -3.55 2.81
C GLN A 28 -1.55 -2.06 2.99
N THR A 29 -1.77 -1.33 1.89
CA THR A 29 -1.94 0.14 1.90
C THR A 29 -3.19 0.63 1.20
N SER A 30 -4.17 -0.25 0.97
CA SER A 30 -5.43 0.12 0.32
C SER A 30 -6.24 1.11 1.16
N ALA A 31 -6.85 2.06 0.47
CA ALA A 31 -7.73 3.07 1.02
C ALA A 31 -8.84 3.42 0.01
N LEU A 32 -9.76 4.29 0.41
CA LEU A 32 -10.93 4.63 -0.41
C LEU A 32 -10.65 5.77 -1.42
N ASN A 33 -9.52 6.45 -1.30
CA ASN A 33 -9.12 7.56 -2.17
C ASN A 33 -7.63 7.49 -2.49
N MET A 34 -7.23 8.07 -3.62
CA MET A 34 -5.86 7.98 -4.15
C MET A 34 -4.83 8.65 -3.22
N ASP A 35 -5.12 9.85 -2.73
CA ASP A 35 -4.20 10.59 -1.85
C ASP A 35 -3.82 9.79 -0.61
N GLU A 36 -4.78 9.07 -0.03
CA GLU A 36 -4.55 8.21 1.12
C GLU A 36 -3.79 6.93 0.75
N VAL A 37 -4.06 6.31 -0.41
CA VAL A 37 -3.27 5.18 -0.88
C VAL A 37 -1.81 5.58 -1.06
N ILE A 38 -1.54 6.71 -1.73
CA ILE A 38 -0.18 7.21 -1.96
C ILE A 38 0.51 7.49 -0.63
N ARG A 39 -0.13 8.26 0.28
CA ARG A 39 0.45 8.61 1.58
C ARG A 39 0.80 7.36 2.40
N ARG A 40 -0.11 6.38 2.47
CA ARG A 40 0.12 5.11 3.20
C ARG A 40 1.23 4.28 2.55
N SER A 41 1.28 4.28 1.22
CA SER A 41 2.28 3.54 0.44
C SER A 41 3.69 4.08 0.63
N GLN A 42 3.87 5.41 0.56
CA GLN A 42 5.15 6.07 0.83
C GLN A 42 5.59 5.86 2.28
N GLN A 43 4.65 5.90 3.23
CA GLN A 43 4.96 5.61 4.62
C GLN A 43 5.43 4.15 4.81
N ALA A 44 4.75 3.18 4.20
CA ALA A 44 5.14 1.78 4.23
C ALA A 44 6.53 1.55 3.58
N GLU A 45 6.81 2.18 2.44
CA GLU A 45 8.12 2.16 1.80
C GLU A 45 9.21 2.70 2.72
N SER A 46 8.97 3.86 3.36
CA SER A 46 9.95 4.50 4.24
C SER A 46 10.35 3.66 5.47
N VAL A 47 9.50 2.71 5.88
CA VAL A 47 9.79 1.80 7.00
C VAL A 47 10.38 0.46 6.56
N GLY A 48 10.67 0.31 5.26
CA GLY A 48 11.36 -0.85 4.69
C GLY A 48 10.42 -1.97 4.22
N ALA A 49 9.24 -1.62 3.70
CA ALA A 49 8.44 -2.58 2.94
C ALA A 49 9.18 -2.94 1.62
N ASP A 50 9.22 -4.23 1.28
CA ASP A 50 9.77 -4.71 0.01
C ASP A 50 8.74 -4.66 -1.12
N ALA A 51 7.45 -4.72 -0.78
CA ALA A 51 6.35 -4.56 -1.71
C ALA A 51 5.09 -4.05 -0.99
N LEU A 52 4.12 -3.60 -1.77
CA LEU A 52 2.83 -3.11 -1.32
C LEU A 52 1.71 -4.03 -1.80
N MET A 53 0.71 -4.29 -0.95
CA MET A 53 -0.49 -5.02 -1.32
C MET A 53 -1.69 -4.07 -1.40
N ILE A 54 -2.26 -3.92 -2.60
CA ILE A 54 -3.25 -2.87 -2.87
C ILE A 54 -4.48 -3.44 -3.60
N LEU A 55 -5.62 -3.35 -2.93
CA LEU A 55 -6.98 -3.50 -3.46
C LEU A 55 -7.45 -2.14 -4.01
N PRO A 56 -7.96 -2.05 -5.25
CA PRO A 56 -8.60 -0.85 -5.75
C PRO A 56 -9.79 -0.44 -4.86
N PRO A 57 -10.14 0.85 -4.77
CA PRO A 57 -11.32 1.28 -4.01
C PRO A 57 -12.55 0.46 -4.44
N TYR A 58 -13.34 -0.04 -3.49
CA TYR A 58 -14.48 -0.94 -3.79
C TYR A 58 -15.85 -0.25 -3.67
N LEU A 59 -15.90 0.96 -3.11
CA LEU A 59 -17.13 1.76 -3.03
C LEU A 59 -17.32 2.58 -4.31
N GLU A 60 -16.30 3.37 -4.67
CA GLU A 60 -16.25 4.19 -5.88
C GLU A 60 -14.98 3.80 -6.67
N GLY A 61 -14.88 2.51 -6.98
CA GLY A 61 -13.73 1.95 -7.68
C GLY A 61 -13.66 2.34 -9.15
N PRO A 62 -12.51 2.12 -9.80
CA PRO A 62 -12.42 2.22 -11.25
C PRO A 62 -13.46 1.30 -11.91
N SER A 63 -14.18 1.82 -12.90
CA SER A 63 -15.31 1.13 -13.53
C SER A 63 -14.91 0.18 -14.67
N ASP A 64 -13.68 0.30 -15.17
CA ASP A 64 -13.16 -0.42 -16.32
C ASP A 64 -11.67 -0.77 -16.14
N GLU A 65 -11.15 -1.60 -17.05
CA GLU A 65 -9.77 -2.09 -17.03
C GLU A 65 -8.75 -0.95 -17.12
N ASP A 66 -9.03 0.07 -17.95
CA ASP A 66 -8.17 1.25 -18.10
C ASP A 66 -8.07 2.05 -16.81
N GLY A 67 -9.18 2.20 -16.08
CA GLY A 67 -9.22 2.83 -14.78
C GLY A 67 -8.43 2.06 -13.72
N ILE A 68 -8.52 0.72 -13.71
CA ILE A 68 -7.72 -0.12 -12.81
C ILE A 68 -6.23 0.03 -13.13
N PHE A 69 -5.86 -0.01 -14.41
CA PHE A 69 -4.49 0.18 -14.84
C PHE A 69 -3.95 1.56 -14.45
N ASN A 70 -4.72 2.63 -14.69
CA ASN A 70 -4.34 3.98 -14.33
C ASN A 70 -4.20 4.16 -12.82
N PHE A 71 -5.07 3.52 -12.03
CA PHE A 71 -4.97 3.51 -10.57
C PHE A 71 -3.62 2.94 -10.11
N TYR A 72 -3.23 1.76 -10.59
CA TYR A 72 -1.94 1.19 -10.24
C TYR A 72 -0.75 2.00 -10.78
N LYS A 73 -0.88 2.54 -11.99
CA LYS A 73 0.16 3.38 -12.62
C LYS A 73 0.45 4.64 -11.83
N GLU A 74 -0.57 5.28 -11.27
CA GLU A 74 -0.39 6.49 -10.47
C GLU A 74 0.30 6.20 -9.13
N ILE A 75 0.01 5.05 -8.52
CA ILE A 75 0.70 4.61 -7.31
C ILE A 75 2.15 4.25 -7.62
N ASP A 76 2.40 3.49 -8.69
CA ASP A 76 3.74 3.10 -9.17
C ASP A 76 4.63 4.33 -9.43
N ALA A 77 4.06 5.41 -9.95
CA ALA A 77 4.78 6.66 -10.15
C ALA A 77 5.16 7.38 -8.83
N ALA A 78 4.56 7.01 -7.69
CA ALA A 78 4.72 7.69 -6.41
C ALA A 78 5.57 6.92 -5.38
N VAL A 79 5.95 5.67 -5.68
CA VAL A 79 6.75 4.78 -4.80
C VAL A 79 7.85 4.08 -5.59
N GLY A 80 8.87 3.58 -4.90
CA GLY A 80 9.99 2.84 -5.51
C GLY A 80 9.95 1.31 -5.31
N VAL A 81 8.89 0.78 -4.70
CA VAL A 81 8.75 -0.64 -4.33
C VAL A 81 7.66 -1.34 -5.13
N ASP A 82 7.77 -2.66 -5.27
CA ASP A 82 6.85 -3.46 -6.09
C ASP A 82 5.40 -3.40 -5.58
N ILE A 83 4.43 -3.51 -6.50
CA ILE A 83 3.00 -3.53 -6.17
C ILE A 83 2.39 -4.90 -6.49
N VAL A 84 1.71 -5.46 -5.50
CA VAL A 84 0.91 -6.68 -5.58
C VAL A 84 -0.57 -6.31 -5.55
N GLY A 85 -1.27 -6.53 -6.67
CA GLY A 85 -2.72 -6.38 -6.72
C GLY A 85 -3.43 -7.39 -5.81
N TYR A 86 -4.45 -6.93 -5.09
CA TYR A 86 -5.32 -7.77 -4.25
C TYR A 86 -6.74 -7.72 -4.80
N ASN A 87 -7.40 -8.88 -4.93
CA ASN A 87 -8.74 -9.05 -5.50
C ASN A 87 -9.53 -10.10 -4.72
#